data_AF-A0A4R1S9L1-F1
#
_entry.id   AF-A0A4R1S9L1-F1
#
_cell.length_a   1.000
_cell.length_b   1.000
_cell.length_c   1.000
_cell.angle_alpha   90.00
_cell.angle_beta   90.00
_cell.angle_gamma   90.00
#
_symmetry.space_group_name_H-M   'P 1'
#
loop_
_entity.id
_entity.type
_entity.pdbx_description
1 polymer ?
#
loop_
_entity_poly.entity_id
_entity_poly.type
_entity_poly.pdbx_seq_one_letter_code
_entity_poly.pdbx_strand_id
1 'polypeptide(L)'
;MYTDREMTLDALEIAKTGAVSFTQAATETSNPAIRQALLQMRAQCEQTQQQIGQYAQTKNYYKPAPPAPHQDVAAINQFLQQTIASGNLQ
;
A
#
# COMPACT_ATOMS: atom_id res chain seq x y z
N MET A 1 -20.76 -19.54 -10.83
CA MET A 1 -20.36 -19.48 -9.41
C MET A 1 -18.91 -19.07 -9.38
N TYR A 2 -18.54 -18.02 -8.64
CA TYR A 2 -17.14 -17.59 -8.54
C TYR A 2 -16.30 -18.65 -7.82
N THR A 3 -15.08 -18.84 -8.27
CA THR A 3 -14.08 -19.67 -7.58
C THR A 3 -13.55 -18.95 -6.34
N ASP A 4 -13.08 -19.72 -5.36
CA ASP A 4 -12.38 -19.19 -4.18
C ASP A 4 -11.20 -18.27 -4.58
N ARG A 5 -10.50 -18.62 -5.66
CA ARG A 5 -9.42 -17.80 -6.24
C ARG A 5 -9.93 -16.45 -6.73
N GLU A 6 -11.00 -16.43 -7.52
CA GLU A 6 -11.56 -15.18 -8.05
C GLU A 6 -12.08 -14.28 -6.92
N MET A 7 -12.80 -14.83 -5.94
CA MET A 7 -13.26 -14.06 -4.78
C MET A 7 -12.09 -13.48 -3.97
N THR A 8 -11.02 -14.26 -3.80
CA THR A 8 -9.83 -13.81 -3.07
C THR A 8 -9.11 -12.68 -3.82
N LEU A 9 -8.94 -12.81 -5.13
CA LEU A 9 -8.27 -11.80 -5.95
C LEU A 9 -9.12 -10.52 -6.10
N ASP A 10 -10.43 -10.64 -6.19
CA ASP A 10 -11.36 -9.51 -6.21
C ASP A 10 -11.33 -8.74 -4.88
N ALA A 11 -11.40 -9.44 -3.75
CA ALA A 11 -11.25 -8.82 -2.43
C ALA A 11 -9.88 -8.14 -2.25
N LEU A 12 -8.82 -8.74 -2.78
CA LEU A 12 -7.47 -8.15 -2.76
C LEU A 12 -7.44 -6.84 -3.58
N GLU A 13 -8.12 -6.80 -4.72
CA GLU A 13 -8.18 -5.63 -5.59
C GLU A 13 -9.05 -4.51 -5.01
N ILE A 14 -10.18 -4.85 -4.37
CA ILE A 14 -11.03 -3.91 -3.62
C ILE A 14 -10.21 -3.22 -2.53
N ALA A 15 -9.42 -3.98 -1.76
CA ALA A 15 -8.57 -3.41 -0.71
C ALA A 15 -7.53 -2.42 -1.27
N LYS A 16 -6.87 -2.76 -2.39
CA LYS A 16 -5.91 -1.87 -3.04
C LYS A 16 -6.58 -0.59 -3.57
N THR A 17 -7.70 -0.75 -4.28
CA THR A 17 -8.44 0.37 -4.86
C THR A 17 -8.94 1.29 -3.75
N GLY A 18 -9.43 0.74 -2.64
CA GLY A 18 -9.83 1.52 -1.46
C GLY A 18 -8.68 2.39 -0.92
N ALA A 19 -7.48 1.83 -0.78
CA ALA A 19 -6.31 2.59 -0.33
C ALA A 19 -5.95 3.75 -1.26
N VAL A 20 -6.04 3.55 -2.59
CA VAL A 20 -5.81 4.60 -3.59
C VAL A 20 -6.87 5.69 -3.49
N SER A 21 -8.15 5.32 -3.46
CA SER A 21 -9.27 6.26 -3.35
C SER A 21 -9.20 7.11 -2.08
N PHE A 22 -8.89 6.51 -0.93
CA PHE A 22 -8.72 7.27 0.31
C PHE A 22 -7.49 8.18 0.29
N THR A 23 -6.41 7.77 -0.39
CA THR A 23 -5.24 8.64 -0.59
C THR A 23 -5.63 9.87 -1.40
N GLN A 24 -6.35 9.69 -2.51
CA GLN A 24 -6.82 10.81 -3.34
C GLN A 24 -7.75 11.73 -2.55
N ALA A 25 -8.76 11.18 -1.89
CA ALA A 25 -9.69 11.97 -1.07
C ALA A 25 -8.96 12.75 0.05
N ALA A 26 -7.94 12.16 0.68
CA ALA A 26 -7.15 12.84 1.71
C ALA A 26 -6.33 14.00 1.14
N THR A 27 -5.93 13.95 -0.14
CA THR A 27 -5.21 15.05 -0.80
C THR A 27 -6.12 16.22 -1.18
N GLU A 28 -7.39 15.94 -1.49
CA GLU A 28 -8.36 16.94 -1.96
C GLU A 28 -9.12 17.64 -0.81
N THR A 29 -9.08 17.09 0.41
CA THR A 29 -9.79 17.68 1.56
C THR A 29 -8.99 18.80 2.23
N SER A 30 -9.66 19.93 2.51
CA SER A 30 -9.10 21.05 3.28
C SER A 30 -9.28 20.91 4.80
N ASN A 31 -10.11 19.96 5.25
CA ASN A 31 -10.37 19.75 6.68
C ASN A 31 -9.36 18.76 7.28
N PRO A 32 -8.53 19.18 8.27
CA PRO A 32 -7.49 18.32 8.85
C PRO A 32 -8.03 17.06 9.54
N ALA A 33 -9.19 17.13 10.19
CA ALA A 33 -9.78 15.98 10.88
C ALA A 33 -10.28 14.94 9.88
N ILE A 34 -10.90 15.39 8.78
CA ILE A 34 -11.35 14.50 7.70
C ILE A 34 -10.14 13.87 7.01
N ARG A 35 -9.09 14.66 6.74
CA ARG A 35 -7.82 14.14 6.20
C ARG A 35 -7.28 13.02 7.07
N GLN A 36 -7.22 13.23 8.38
CA GLN A 36 -6.70 12.24 9.31
C GLN A 36 -7.55 10.96 9.34
N ALA A 37 -8.88 11.08 9.28
CA ALA A 37 -9.77 9.94 9.20
C ALA A 37 -9.57 9.15 7.90
N LEU A 38 -9.44 9.81 6.75
CA LEU A 38 -9.19 9.17 5.45
C LEU A 38 -7.84 8.43 5.45
N LEU A 39 -6.80 8.99 6.07
CA LEU A 39 -5.51 8.31 6.23
C LEU A 39 -5.60 7.07 7.13
N GLN A 40 -6.44 7.08 8.15
CA GLN A 40 -6.71 5.89 8.97
C GLN A 40 -7.43 4.80 8.16
N MET A 41 -8.43 5.19 7.36
CA MET A 41 -9.13 4.24 6.47
C MET A 41 -8.19 3.64 5.42
N ARG A 42 -7.30 4.46 4.83
CA ARG A 42 -6.23 3.99 3.94
C ARG A 42 -5.35 2.94 4.63
N ALA A 43 -4.90 3.20 5.85
CA ALA A 43 -4.07 2.26 6.61
C ALA A 43 -4.82 0.93 6.89
N GLN A 44 -6.13 1.00 7.15
CA GLN A 44 -6.96 -0.19 7.31
C GLN A 44 -7.05 -1.01 6.01
N CYS A 45 -7.22 -0.34 4.86
CA CYS A 45 -7.19 -1.01 3.55
C CYS A 45 -5.86 -1.72 3.29
N GLU A 46 -4.73 -1.10 3.63
CA GLU A 46 -3.41 -1.73 3.51
C GLU A 46 -3.29 -2.97 4.40
N GLN A 47 -3.76 -2.89 5.66
CA GLN A 47 -3.76 -4.04 6.57
C GLN A 47 -4.61 -5.19 6.01
N THR A 48 -5.80 -4.89 5.50
CA THR A 48 -6.68 -5.88 4.86
C THR A 48 -6.02 -6.49 3.62
N GLN A 49 -5.38 -5.67 2.77
CA GLN A 49 -4.66 -6.14 1.59
C GLN A 49 -3.53 -7.10 1.97
N GLN A 50 -2.78 -6.81 3.03
CA GLN A 50 -1.71 -7.69 3.52
C GLN A 50 -2.25 -9.03 4.02
N GLN A 51 -3.36 -9.02 4.77
CA GLN A 51 -3.99 -10.25 5.28
C GLN A 51 -4.50 -11.14 4.14
N ILE A 52 -5.23 -10.56 3.18
CA ILE A 52 -5.73 -11.29 2.00
C ILE A 52 -4.55 -11.78 1.16
N GLY A 53 -3.52 -10.94 0.99
CA GLY A 53 -2.31 -11.29 0.26
C GLY A 53 -1.56 -12.49 0.88
N GLN A 54 -1.48 -12.57 2.21
CA GLN A 54 -0.91 -13.74 2.91
C GLN A 54 -1.75 -14.98 2.68
N TYR A 55 -3.08 -14.89 2.84
CA TYR A 55 -3.98 -16.00 2.56
C TYR A 55 -3.85 -16.50 1.12
N ALA A 56 -3.87 -15.58 0.16
CA ALA A 56 -3.74 -15.89 -1.27
C ALA A 56 -2.40 -16.55 -1.62
N GLN A 57 -1.32 -16.22 -0.89
CA GLN A 57 -0.02 -16.89 -1.04
C GLN A 57 -0.08 -18.36 -0.57
N THR A 58 -0.71 -18.64 0.57
CA THR A 58 -0.85 -20.04 1.06
C THR A 58 -1.60 -20.95 0.09
N LYS A 59 -2.50 -20.36 -0.70
CA LYS A 59 -3.31 -21.04 -1.72
C LYS A 59 -2.68 -21.02 -3.12
N ASN A 60 -1.51 -20.41 -3.30
CA ASN A 60 -0.89 -20.15 -4.62
C ASN A 60 -1.76 -19.33 -5.59
N TYR A 61 -2.67 -18.51 -5.08
CA TYR A 61 -3.52 -17.63 -5.89
C TYR A 61 -2.81 -16.32 -6.25
N TYR A 62 -1.87 -15.88 -5.41
CA TYR A 62 -1.15 -14.62 -5.54
C TYR A 62 0.33 -14.82 -5.21
N LYS A 63 1.20 -14.19 -6.00
CA LYS A 63 2.64 -14.12 -5.75
C LYS A 63 3.06 -12.66 -5.64
N PRO A 64 3.48 -12.17 -4.45
CA PRO A 64 3.98 -10.81 -4.32
C PRO A 64 5.29 -10.64 -5.11
N ALA A 65 5.62 -9.40 -5.43
CA ALA A 65 6.92 -9.08 -6.00
C ALA A 65 8.04 -9.56 -5.05
N PRO A 66 9.12 -10.15 -5.59
CA PRO A 66 10.27 -10.53 -4.76
C PRO A 66 10.87 -9.29 -4.10
N PRO A 67 11.51 -9.44 -2.92
CA PRO A 67 12.22 -8.34 -2.30
C PRO A 67 13.32 -7.83 -3.25
N ALA A 68 13.52 -6.51 -3.24
CA ALA A 68 14.58 -5.88 -4.01
C ALA A 68 15.97 -6.33 -3.50
N PRO A 69 17.01 -6.35 -4.36
CA PRO A 69 18.38 -6.62 -3.94
C PRO A 69 18.84 -5.69 -2.83
N HIS A 70 19.58 -6.23 -1.85
CA HIS A 70 20.09 -5.45 -0.71
C HIS A 70 20.94 -4.24 -1.13
N GLN A 71 21.69 -4.37 -2.22
CA GLN A 71 22.52 -3.28 -2.76
C GLN A 71 21.65 -2.09 -3.23
N ASP A 72 20.56 -2.37 -3.93
CA ASP A 72 19.63 -1.34 -4.41
C ASP A 72 18.94 -0.64 -3.24
N VAL A 73 18.49 -1.40 -2.24
CA VAL A 73 17.89 -0.84 -1.02
C VAL A 73 18.88 0.06 -0.28
N ALA A 74 20.14 -0.35 -0.15
CA ALA A 74 21.18 0.45 0.51
C ALA A 74 21.48 1.74 -0.26
N ALA A 75 21.60 1.67 -1.60
CA ALA A 75 21.85 2.83 -2.45
C ALA A 75 20.71 3.86 -2.36
N ILE A 76 19.45 3.40 -2.43
CA ILE A 76 18.27 4.28 -2.31
C ILE A 76 18.18 4.89 -0.91
N ASN A 77 18.42 4.12 0.15
CA ASN A 77 18.43 4.65 1.51
C ASN A 77 19.48 5.75 1.70
N GLN A 78 20.69 5.55 1.16
CA GLN A 78 21.74 6.57 1.20
C GLN A 78 21.32 7.83 0.43
N PHE A 79 20.75 7.67 -0.76
CA PHE A 79 20.23 8.79 -1.56
C PHE A 79 19.13 9.56 -0.81
N LEU A 80 18.17 8.87 -0.20
CA LEU A 80 17.08 9.49 0.56
C LEU A 80 17.61 10.23 1.80
N GLN A 81 18.53 9.63 2.56
CA GLN A 81 19.14 10.29 3.73
C GLN A 81 19.90 11.55 3.33
N GLN A 82 20.66 11.51 2.24
CA GLN A 82 21.36 12.69 1.70
C GLN A 82 20.38 13.77 1.25
N THR A 83 19.30 13.38 0.55
CA THR A 83 18.29 14.32 0.05
C THR A 83 17.52 15.00 1.19
N ILE A 84 17.15 14.24 2.23
CA ILE A 84 16.47 14.77 3.43
C ILE A 84 17.41 15.70 4.22
N ALA A 85 18.67 15.31 4.41
CA ALA A 85 19.65 16.13 5.13
C ALA A 85 20.00 17.44 4.41
N SER A 86 19.88 17.46 3.08
CA SER A 86 20.18 18.65 2.25
C SER A 86 19.04 19.66 2.19
N GLY A 87 17.87 19.38 2.77
CA GLY A 87 16.72 20.30 2.76
C GLY A 87 16.05 20.50 1.39
N ASN A 88 16.39 19.69 0.38
CA ASN A 88 15.93 19.84 -1.01
C ASN A 88 14.48 19.37 -1.26
N LEU A 89 13.66 19.26 -0.20
CA LEU A 89 12.25 18.87 -0.29
C LEU A 89 11.27 20.04 0.01
N GLN A 90 11.73 21.29 -0.05
CA GLN A 90 10.87 22.48 0.04
C GLN A 90 10.35 22.90 -1.34
#